data_AF-A0A485KSE1-F1
#
_entry.id   AF-A0A485KSE1-F1
#
_cell.length_a   1.000
_cell.length_b   1.000
_cell.length_c   1.000
_cell.angle_alpha   90.00
_cell.angle_beta   90.00
_cell.angle_gamma   90.00
#
_symmetry.space_group_name_H-M   'P 1'
#
loop_
_entity.id
_entity.type
_entity.pdbx_description
1 polymer ?
#
loop_
_entity_poly.entity_id
_entity_poly.type
_entity_poly.pdbx_seq_one_letter_code
_entity_poly.pdbx_strand_id
1 'polypeptide(L)'
;MAACFFNECNNEVVGGAWKCAFHKGRNRCSVDACRSQVYARRLCVRHGGKRQCAAVGCGRNARAGGLCTRHGVGLQKRRCTALGCDHMAHKRQLCVRHGGGRKCKVDACMTHARSWGYCCRHSHAREDETRNCGKADDDEVPDLMGVLMDFVNAVDMTSLHWTLMDDQRLACDASGEVSTASPANDTNTAKVFGDIKDISF
;
A
#
# COMPACT_ATOMS: atom_id res chain seq x y z
N MET A 1 24.66 -13.82 19.65
CA MET A 1 23.45 -13.48 18.87
C MET A 1 23.72 -13.69 17.39
N ALA A 2 22.77 -14.29 16.66
CA ALA A 2 22.87 -14.41 15.20
C ALA A 2 22.39 -13.11 14.53
N ALA A 3 23.18 -12.59 13.59
CA ALA A 3 22.83 -11.42 12.80
C ALA A 3 21.93 -11.79 11.61
N CYS A 4 21.15 -10.82 11.14
CA CYS A 4 20.30 -11.00 9.97
C CYS A 4 21.13 -11.36 8.71
N PHE A 5 20.62 -12.27 7.90
CA PHE A 5 21.27 -12.71 6.65
C PHE A 5 21.45 -11.61 5.58
N PHE A 6 20.58 -10.60 5.53
CA PHE A 6 20.60 -9.60 4.46
C PHE A 6 21.82 -8.66 4.56
N ASN A 7 22.31 -8.20 3.40
CA ASN A 7 23.48 -7.33 3.29
C ASN A 7 23.55 -6.25 4.39
N GLU A 8 24.63 -6.27 5.17
CA GLU A 8 24.97 -5.23 6.16
C GLU A 8 23.86 -4.94 7.19
N CYS A 9 22.95 -5.90 7.40
CA CYS A 9 21.90 -5.77 8.38
C CYS A 9 22.39 -6.30 9.73
N ASN A 10 22.61 -5.38 10.67
CA ASN A 10 23.07 -5.71 12.03
C ASN A 10 21.92 -6.04 12.99
N ASN A 11 20.67 -6.05 12.51
CA ASN A 11 19.53 -6.39 13.35
C ASN A 11 19.57 -7.86 13.76
N GLU A 12 19.16 -8.12 14.99
CA GLU A 12 19.10 -9.47 15.54
C GLU A 12 18.05 -10.33 14.85
N VAL A 13 18.37 -11.60 14.73
CA VAL A 13 17.46 -12.63 14.27
C VAL A 13 16.35 -12.85 15.29
N VAL A 14 15.11 -12.97 14.80
CA VAL A 14 13.96 -13.27 15.65
C VAL A 14 13.73 -14.78 15.71
N GLY A 15 13.68 -15.35 16.92
CA GLY A 15 13.15 -16.70 17.17
C GLY A 15 13.76 -17.82 16.32
N GLY A 16 15.09 -17.90 16.23
CA GLY A 16 15.78 -18.94 15.46
C GLY A 16 15.62 -18.84 13.93
N ALA A 17 15.03 -17.77 13.41
CA ALA A 17 14.95 -17.52 11.98
C ALA A 17 16.35 -17.23 11.39
N TRP A 18 16.40 -16.93 10.10
CA TRP A 18 17.64 -16.46 9.43
C TRP A 18 17.60 -14.95 9.17
N LYS A 19 16.58 -14.24 9.67
CA LYS A 19 16.30 -12.83 9.39
C LYS A 19 15.68 -12.11 10.58
N CYS A 20 15.82 -10.78 10.59
CA CYS A 20 15.25 -9.90 11.61
C CYS A 20 13.77 -9.54 11.34
N ALA A 21 13.10 -8.93 12.32
CA ALA A 21 11.70 -8.49 12.22
C ALA A 21 11.46 -7.53 11.03
N PHE A 22 12.40 -6.61 10.77
CA PHE A 22 12.34 -5.67 9.64
C PHE A 22 12.36 -6.37 8.27
N HIS A 23 12.93 -7.57 8.20
CA HIS A 23 13.07 -8.36 6.98
C HIS A 23 12.06 -9.51 6.89
N LYS A 24 11.06 -9.59 7.77
CA LYS A 24 10.07 -10.70 7.81
C LYS A 24 9.46 -11.03 6.45
N GLY A 25 9.08 -10.03 5.66
CA GLY A 25 8.48 -10.19 4.32
C GLY A 25 9.46 -10.34 3.15
N ARG A 26 10.76 -10.49 3.42
CA ARG A 26 11.81 -10.53 2.38
C ARG A 26 12.33 -11.96 2.21
N ASN A 27 12.54 -12.34 0.95
CA ASN A 27 13.08 -13.65 0.55
C ASN A 27 14.53 -13.52 0.06
N ARG A 28 15.32 -14.57 0.29
CA ARG A 28 16.71 -14.69 -0.19
C ARG A 28 16.75 -15.05 -1.66
N CYS A 29 17.72 -14.50 -2.38
CA CYS A 29 18.00 -14.90 -3.75
C CYS A 29 18.31 -16.40 -3.82
N SER A 30 17.92 -17.05 -4.92
CA SER A 30 18.17 -18.47 -5.20
C SER A 30 19.65 -18.80 -5.48
N VAL A 31 20.50 -17.79 -5.61
CA VAL A 31 21.94 -17.98 -5.83
C VAL A 31 22.58 -18.14 -4.46
N ASP A 32 23.38 -19.19 -4.31
CA ASP A 32 24.01 -19.53 -3.03
C ASP A 32 24.85 -18.38 -2.48
N ALA A 33 24.84 -18.26 -1.16
CA ALA A 33 25.47 -17.17 -0.40
C ALA A 33 25.05 -15.74 -0.79
N CYS A 34 24.07 -15.55 -1.69
CA CYS A 34 23.59 -14.22 -2.06
C CYS A 34 22.71 -13.61 -0.96
N ARG A 35 23.27 -12.64 -0.26
CA ARG A 35 22.61 -11.88 0.82
C ARG A 35 21.67 -10.76 0.33
N SER A 36 21.38 -10.71 -0.97
CA SER A 36 20.45 -9.75 -1.57
C SER A 36 19.02 -10.27 -1.58
N GLN A 37 18.06 -9.35 -1.43
CA GLN A 37 16.63 -9.67 -1.53
C GLN A 37 16.21 -10.03 -2.95
N VAL A 38 15.27 -10.99 -3.05
CA VAL A 38 14.56 -11.31 -4.29
C VAL A 38 13.82 -10.07 -4.81
N TYR A 39 14.00 -9.80 -6.11
CA TYR A 39 13.19 -8.84 -6.82
C TYR A 39 12.04 -9.54 -7.56
N ALA A 40 12.36 -10.56 -8.36
CA ALA A 40 11.38 -11.39 -9.07
C ALA A 40 12.01 -12.74 -9.42
N ARG A 41 11.19 -13.76 -9.75
CA ARG A 41 11.66 -15.09 -10.18
C ARG A 41 12.66 -15.74 -9.22
N ARG A 42 12.50 -15.52 -7.90
CA ARG A 42 13.43 -15.97 -6.85
C ARG A 42 14.87 -15.44 -6.99
N LEU A 43 15.10 -14.41 -7.82
CA LEU A 43 16.41 -13.83 -8.09
C LEU A 43 16.45 -12.35 -7.68
N CYS A 44 17.61 -11.90 -7.21
CA CYS A 44 17.87 -10.49 -6.94
C CYS A 44 18.15 -9.74 -8.26
N VAL A 45 18.26 -8.41 -8.20
CA VAL A 45 18.52 -7.58 -9.40
C VAL A 45 19.82 -7.98 -10.11
N ARG A 46 20.88 -8.31 -9.36
CA ARG A 46 22.19 -8.70 -9.92
C ARG A 46 22.16 -10.08 -10.57
N HIS A 47 21.31 -10.98 -10.08
CA HIS A 47 21.21 -12.35 -10.56
C HIS A 47 20.04 -12.57 -11.52
N GLY A 48 19.56 -11.54 -12.22
CA GLY A 48 18.54 -11.69 -13.27
C GLY A 48 17.07 -11.52 -12.83
N GLY A 49 16.84 -11.10 -11.59
CA GLY A 49 15.51 -10.68 -11.14
C GLY A 49 14.94 -9.53 -11.99
N LYS A 50 15.80 -8.67 -12.54
CA LYS A 50 15.41 -7.56 -13.42
C LYS A 50 15.87 -7.83 -14.85
N ARG A 51 15.00 -7.54 -15.83
CA ARG A 51 15.36 -7.65 -17.26
C ARG A 51 16.48 -6.67 -17.61
N GLN A 52 17.42 -7.11 -18.44
CA GLN A 52 18.45 -6.26 -19.02
C GLN A 52 17.92 -5.49 -20.24
N CYS A 53 18.62 -4.41 -20.59
CA CYS A 53 18.35 -3.59 -21.74
C CYS A 53 18.53 -4.40 -23.03
N ALA A 54 17.54 -4.37 -23.92
CA ALA A 54 17.56 -5.10 -25.19
C ALA A 54 18.61 -4.57 -26.20
N ALA A 55 19.14 -3.35 -26.00
CA ALA A 55 20.20 -2.81 -26.84
C ALA A 55 21.49 -3.65 -26.75
N VAL A 56 22.05 -3.98 -27.91
CA VAL A 56 23.27 -4.78 -28.05
C VAL A 56 24.42 -4.17 -27.23
N GLY A 57 25.11 -5.01 -26.45
CA GLY A 57 26.22 -4.59 -25.59
C GLY A 57 25.83 -3.80 -24.34
N CYS A 58 24.55 -3.65 -24.01
CA CYS A 58 24.12 -2.89 -22.84
C CYS A 58 23.84 -3.77 -21.61
N GLY A 59 24.77 -3.78 -20.64
CA GLY A 59 24.59 -4.47 -19.35
C GLY A 59 23.64 -3.79 -18.35
N ARG A 60 22.95 -2.69 -18.72
CA ARG A 60 22.06 -1.97 -17.80
C ARG A 60 20.69 -2.62 -17.70
N ASN A 61 20.02 -2.41 -16.57
CA ASN A 61 18.66 -2.88 -16.36
C ASN A 61 17.64 -2.09 -17.20
N ALA A 62 16.74 -2.80 -17.87
CA ALA A 62 15.61 -2.24 -18.60
C ALA A 62 14.60 -1.58 -17.65
N ARG A 63 14.03 -0.42 -18.03
CA ARG A 63 12.96 0.26 -17.29
C ARG A 63 11.61 0.06 -17.97
N ALA A 64 11.41 0.68 -19.13
CA ALA A 64 10.18 0.61 -19.91
C ALA A 64 10.51 0.17 -21.35
N GLY A 65 9.59 -0.57 -21.98
CA GLY A 65 9.78 -1.06 -23.35
C GLY A 65 11.03 -1.93 -23.55
N GLY A 66 11.49 -2.64 -22.52
CA GLY A 66 12.68 -3.50 -22.62
C GLY A 66 14.03 -2.76 -22.71
N LEU A 67 14.06 -1.43 -22.56
CA LEU A 67 15.27 -0.62 -22.72
C LEU A 67 15.64 0.12 -21.42
N CYS A 68 16.92 0.42 -21.21
CA CYS A 68 17.37 1.24 -20.08
C CYS A 68 17.04 2.72 -20.32
N THR A 69 17.28 3.64 -19.39
CA THR A 69 16.95 5.07 -19.63
C THR A 69 17.81 5.76 -20.66
N ARG A 70 18.95 5.17 -21.04
CA ARG A 70 19.79 5.70 -22.12
C ARG A 70 19.26 5.29 -23.50
N HIS A 71 18.82 4.04 -23.62
CA HIS A 71 18.40 3.46 -24.90
C HIS A 71 16.89 3.47 -25.10
N GLY A 72 16.13 3.51 -24.01
CA GLY A 72 14.70 3.71 -24.07
C GLY A 72 14.46 5.10 -24.57
N VAL A 73 13.55 5.21 -25.54
CA VAL A 73 12.94 6.46 -25.97
C VAL A 73 12.13 7.05 -24.81
N GLY A 74 12.84 7.56 -23.82
CA GLY A 74 12.31 8.50 -22.85
C GLY A 74 12.15 9.81 -23.59
N LEU A 75 10.89 10.23 -23.75
CA LEU A 75 10.45 11.54 -24.23
C LEU A 75 11.57 12.57 -24.06
N GLN A 76 12.17 13.00 -25.17
CA GLN A 76 13.11 14.12 -25.16
C GLN A 76 12.49 15.22 -24.31
N LYS A 77 13.17 15.62 -23.22
CA LYS A 77 12.62 16.60 -22.29
C LYS A 77 12.40 17.88 -23.07
N ARG A 78 11.13 18.26 -23.25
CA ARG A 78 10.78 19.48 -23.97
C ARG A 78 11.39 20.67 -23.25
N ARG A 79 11.82 21.68 -24.00
CA ARG A 79 12.23 22.98 -23.44
C ARG A 79 10.99 23.80 -23.10
N CYS A 80 11.18 24.80 -22.26
CA CYS A 80 10.15 25.77 -21.91
C CYS A 80 9.72 26.55 -23.16
N THR A 81 8.42 26.68 -23.41
CA THR A 81 7.87 27.43 -24.57
C THR A 81 7.95 28.95 -24.41
N ALA A 82 8.48 29.44 -23.28
CA ALA A 82 8.66 30.87 -23.05
C ALA A 82 9.81 31.40 -23.92
N LEU A 83 9.62 32.56 -24.55
CA LEU A 83 10.60 33.18 -25.45
C LEU A 83 11.96 33.35 -24.73
N GLY A 84 13.03 32.86 -25.35
CA GLY A 84 14.39 32.92 -24.81
C GLY A 84 14.66 32.01 -23.59
N CYS A 85 13.80 31.05 -23.27
CA CYS A 85 13.99 30.17 -22.13
C CYS A 85 14.52 28.78 -22.51
N ASP A 86 15.75 28.47 -22.10
CA ASP A 86 16.38 27.16 -22.33
C ASP A 86 16.17 26.14 -21.21
N HIS A 87 15.38 26.48 -20.18
CA HIS A 87 15.10 25.56 -19.10
C HIS A 87 14.18 24.41 -19.55
N MET A 88 14.36 23.24 -18.94
CA MET A 88 13.49 22.09 -19.19
C MET A 88 12.06 22.38 -18.75
N ALA A 89 11.10 22.02 -19.61
CA ALA A 89 9.69 22.09 -19.29
C ALA A 89 9.29 20.96 -18.33
N HIS A 90 8.33 21.28 -17.47
CA HIS A 90 7.65 20.34 -16.59
C HIS A 90 6.20 20.18 -17.08
N LYS A 91 5.23 20.77 -16.38
CA LYS A 91 3.84 20.80 -16.83
C LYS A 91 3.59 21.98 -17.76
N ARG A 92 2.55 21.88 -18.60
CA ARG A 92 2.09 22.96 -19.49
C ARG A 92 3.18 23.46 -20.47
N GLN A 93 4.19 22.63 -20.76
CA GLN A 93 5.36 23.00 -21.58
C GLN A 93 6.16 24.19 -21.03
N LEU A 94 6.05 24.48 -19.74
CA LEU A 94 6.74 25.59 -19.08
C LEU A 94 7.72 25.07 -18.03
N CYS A 95 8.78 25.81 -17.75
CA CYS A 95 9.69 25.51 -16.64
C CYS A 95 9.07 25.96 -15.31
N VAL A 96 9.67 25.58 -14.18
CA VAL A 96 9.17 25.94 -12.85
C VAL A 96 9.00 27.46 -12.67
N ARG A 97 9.92 28.26 -13.24
CA ARG A 97 9.88 29.74 -13.18
C ARG A 97 8.75 30.35 -14.01
N HIS A 98 8.46 29.74 -15.17
CA HIS A 98 7.44 30.22 -16.09
C HIS A 98 6.08 29.51 -15.91
N GLY A 99 5.82 28.87 -14.76
CA GLY A 99 4.50 28.32 -14.43
C GLY A 99 4.31 26.81 -14.66
N GLY A 100 5.39 26.08 -14.92
CA GLY A 100 5.38 24.61 -15.00
C GLY A 100 5.39 23.89 -13.65
N GLY A 101 5.59 24.63 -12.55
CA GLY A 101 5.48 24.14 -11.17
C GLY A 101 4.12 24.46 -10.56
N ARG A 102 3.69 23.66 -9.58
CA ARG A 102 2.51 23.98 -8.74
C ARG A 102 2.95 24.86 -7.58
N LYS A 103 2.17 25.88 -7.24
CA LYS A 103 2.37 26.68 -6.01
C LYS A 103 1.83 25.91 -4.79
N CYS A 104 2.33 26.26 -3.61
CA CYS A 104 1.76 25.82 -2.35
C CYS A 104 0.31 26.32 -2.22
N LYS A 105 -0.59 25.48 -1.70
CA LYS A 105 -2.00 25.80 -1.45
C LYS A 105 -2.22 26.78 -0.30
N VAL A 106 -1.30 26.83 0.68
CA VAL A 106 -1.37 27.81 1.79
C VAL A 106 -1.29 29.22 1.24
N ASP A 107 -2.21 30.07 1.67
CA ASP A 107 -2.28 31.47 1.28
C ASP A 107 -1.00 32.24 1.62
N ALA A 108 -0.68 33.23 0.79
CA ALA A 108 0.56 33.99 0.83
C ALA A 108 1.87 33.16 0.67
N CYS A 109 1.80 31.85 0.45
CA CYS A 109 2.99 31.03 0.26
C CYS A 109 3.46 31.01 -1.21
N MET A 110 4.56 31.69 -1.50
CA MET A 110 5.13 31.75 -2.85
C MET A 110 6.02 30.55 -3.23
N THR A 111 6.19 29.59 -2.31
CA THR A 111 7.03 28.41 -2.56
C THR A 111 6.28 27.35 -3.38
N HIS A 112 7.02 26.55 -4.15
CA HIS A 112 6.43 25.48 -4.96
C HIS A 112 6.03 24.27 -4.11
N ALA A 113 4.92 23.65 -4.50
CA ALA A 113 4.43 22.43 -3.91
C ALA A 113 5.29 21.22 -4.31
N ARG A 114 5.69 20.43 -3.31
CA ARG A 114 6.42 19.17 -3.48
C ARG A 114 5.52 17.95 -3.32
N SER A 115 4.59 17.99 -2.37
CA SER A 115 3.68 16.89 -2.06
C SER A 115 2.24 17.39 -1.85
N TRP A 116 1.27 16.79 -2.55
CA TRP A 116 -0.17 17.06 -2.39
C TRP A 116 -0.64 18.52 -2.50
N GLY A 117 0.13 19.38 -3.17
CA GLY A 117 -0.19 20.79 -3.28
C GLY A 117 0.46 21.66 -2.20
N TYR A 118 1.31 21.11 -1.33
CA TYR A 118 2.02 21.85 -0.29
C TYR A 118 3.53 21.82 -0.48
N CYS A 119 4.21 22.87 -0.05
CA CYS A 119 5.67 22.91 0.01
C CYS A 119 6.20 22.06 1.18
N CYS A 120 7.51 21.87 1.27
CA CYS A 120 8.10 21.07 2.37
C CYS A 120 7.86 21.67 3.77
N ARG A 121 7.66 22.99 3.87
CA ARG A 121 7.36 23.66 5.14
C ARG A 121 5.88 23.53 5.52
N HIS A 122 5.00 23.32 4.55
CA HIS A 122 3.56 23.20 4.76
C HIS A 122 3.06 21.78 4.50
N SER A 123 3.94 20.76 4.54
CA SER A 123 3.58 19.37 4.22
C SER A 123 2.51 18.77 5.14
N HIS A 124 2.36 19.34 6.34
CA HIS A 124 1.37 18.95 7.36
C HIS A 124 0.02 19.69 7.24
N ALA A 125 -0.08 20.72 6.40
CA ALA A 125 -1.30 21.53 6.25
C ALA A 125 -2.47 20.79 5.56
N ARG A 126 -2.39 19.46 5.44
CA ARG A 126 -3.47 18.56 4.99
C ARG A 126 -4.45 18.23 6.13
N GLU A 127 -4.01 18.39 7.37
CA GLU A 127 -4.81 18.12 8.58
C GLU A 127 -5.61 19.36 9.03
N ASP A 128 -5.39 20.52 8.38
CA ASP A 128 -5.92 21.84 8.76
C ASP A 128 -7.08 22.34 7.88
N GLU A 129 -7.63 21.55 6.93
CA GLU A 129 -8.86 21.98 6.23
C GLU A 129 -10.10 22.03 7.14
N THR A 130 -9.99 21.59 8.40
CA THR A 130 -10.99 21.81 9.46
C THR A 130 -10.59 22.88 10.49
N ARG A 131 -9.43 23.54 10.32
CA ARG A 131 -9.01 24.64 11.20
C ARG A 131 -8.75 25.91 10.40
N ASN A 132 -9.85 26.63 10.23
CA ASN A 132 -9.89 28.07 10.46
C ASN A 132 -9.12 28.93 9.45
N CYS A 133 -9.68 29.05 8.24
CA CYS A 133 -9.63 30.28 7.46
C CYS A 133 -11.01 30.95 7.59
N GLY A 134 -11.10 31.92 8.50
CA GLY A 134 -12.29 32.74 8.76
C GLY A 134 -12.87 32.51 10.15
N LYS A 135 -12.32 33.21 11.16
CA LYS A 135 -13.19 33.65 12.25
C LYS A 135 -14.15 34.66 11.64
N ALA A 136 -15.35 34.22 11.32
CA ALA A 136 -16.52 35.07 11.26
C ALA A 136 -17.41 34.60 12.41
N ASP A 137 -17.52 35.48 13.39
CA ASP A 137 -18.67 35.76 14.26
C ASP A 137 -19.40 34.53 14.83
N ASP A 138 -19.17 34.31 16.13
CA ASP A 138 -19.98 33.45 16.99
C ASP A 138 -21.42 34.01 17.08
N ASP A 139 -22.31 33.56 16.19
CA ASP A 139 -23.77 33.75 16.33
C ASP A 139 -24.45 32.41 16.68
N GLU A 140 -24.73 32.26 17.97
CA GLU A 140 -25.75 31.43 18.65
C GLU A 140 -26.55 30.44 17.76
N VAL A 141 -26.11 29.18 17.72
CA VAL A 141 -26.96 28.07 17.25
C VAL A 141 -27.50 27.32 18.48
N PRO A 142 -28.82 27.32 18.75
CA PRO A 142 -29.35 26.63 19.91
C PRO A 142 -29.21 25.10 19.77
N ASP A 143 -28.89 24.46 20.89
CA ASP A 143 -28.58 23.04 21.03
C ASP A 143 -29.78 22.16 20.63
N LEU A 144 -29.77 21.70 19.38
CA LEU A 144 -30.78 20.82 18.79
C LEU A 144 -30.91 19.49 19.56
N MET A 145 -29.84 19.07 20.25
CA MET A 145 -29.85 17.84 21.05
C MET A 145 -30.61 18.03 22.37
N GLY A 146 -30.71 19.25 22.89
CA GLY A 146 -31.54 19.59 24.03
C GLY A 146 -33.04 19.49 23.70
N VAL A 147 -33.45 20.08 22.57
CA VAL A 147 -34.87 20.02 22.12
C VAL A 147 -35.31 18.59 21.81
N LEU A 148 -34.42 17.76 21.26
CA LEU A 148 -34.71 16.35 20.97
C LEU A 148 -34.90 15.53 22.25
N MET A 149 -34.08 15.74 23.28
CA MET A 149 -34.19 15.03 24.56
C MET A 149 -35.50 15.33 25.29
N ASP A 150 -36.01 16.56 25.21
CA ASP A 150 -37.33 16.91 25.75
C ASP A 150 -38.48 16.18 25.01
N PHE A 151 -38.33 15.93 23.71
CA PHE A 151 -39.29 15.16 22.92
C PHE A 151 -39.28 13.66 23.24
N VAL A 152 -38.10 13.06 23.46
CA VAL A 152 -38.02 11.62 23.78
C VAL A 152 -38.57 11.34 25.19
N ASN A 153 -38.37 12.26 26.13
CA ASN A 153 -38.90 12.16 27.49
C ASN A 153 -40.42 12.37 27.58
N ALA A 154 -41.05 12.94 26.54
CA ALA A 154 -42.50 13.09 26.45
C ALA A 154 -43.21 11.83 25.89
N VAL A 155 -42.47 10.83 25.40
CA VAL A 155 -43.03 9.57 24.91
C VAL A 155 -42.74 8.45 25.91
N ASP A 156 -43.77 8.03 26.65
CA ASP A 156 -43.67 6.91 27.60
C ASP A 156 -43.46 5.57 26.86
N MET A 157 -42.22 5.08 26.88
CA MET A 157 -41.81 3.82 26.25
C MET A 157 -42.09 2.56 27.10
N THR A 158 -42.77 2.68 28.24
CA THR A 158 -43.09 1.52 29.10
C THR A 158 -44.22 0.63 28.57
N SER A 159 -44.86 0.98 27.45
CA SER A 159 -45.96 0.21 26.86
C SER A 159 -45.57 -0.77 25.73
N LEU A 160 -44.28 -0.96 25.44
CA LEU A 160 -43.84 -1.95 24.44
C LEU A 160 -43.49 -3.29 25.08
N HIS A 161 -44.45 -4.21 25.01
CA HIS A 161 -44.36 -5.61 25.39
C HIS A 161 -43.53 -6.42 24.35
N TRP A 162 -42.27 -6.73 24.67
CA TRP A 162 -41.37 -7.53 23.83
C TRP A 162 -41.42 -9.01 24.21
N THR A 163 -42.33 -9.76 23.62
CA THR A 163 -42.42 -11.21 23.84
C THR A 163 -41.38 -11.99 23.04
N LEU A 164 -40.64 -12.83 23.78
CA LEU A 164 -39.98 -14.08 23.41
C LEU A 164 -38.95 -14.08 22.27
N MET A 165 -37.70 -14.35 22.64
CA MET A 165 -36.92 -15.49 22.12
C MET A 165 -35.80 -15.80 23.13
N ASP A 166 -36.04 -16.80 23.98
CA ASP A 166 -35.03 -17.48 24.78
C ASP A 166 -34.26 -18.44 23.87
N ASP A 167 -32.94 -18.28 23.74
CA ASP A 167 -32.07 -19.36 23.29
C ASP A 167 -30.78 -19.36 24.11
N GLN A 168 -30.91 -20.07 25.24
CA GLN A 168 -29.94 -20.92 25.91
C GLN A 168 -28.44 -20.58 25.79
N ARG A 169 -27.95 -19.95 26.88
CA ARG A 169 -26.57 -20.06 27.38
C ARG A 169 -26.08 -21.52 27.32
N LEU A 170 -25.06 -21.80 26.51
CA LEU A 170 -24.14 -22.91 26.80
C LEU A 170 -23.25 -22.49 27.98
N ALA A 171 -23.48 -23.12 29.12
CA ALA A 171 -22.54 -23.13 30.23
C ALA A 171 -21.41 -24.12 29.93
N CYS A 172 -20.17 -23.70 30.16
CA CYS A 172 -19.00 -24.55 30.15
C CYS A 172 -18.68 -24.98 31.59
N ASP A 173 -18.66 -26.28 31.84
CA ASP A 173 -18.34 -26.91 33.10
C ASP A 173 -16.83 -27.22 33.24
N ALA A 174 -16.38 -27.21 34.51
CA ALA A 174 -15.01 -26.99 34.95
C ALA A 174 -14.05 -28.20 34.81
N SER A 175 -14.11 -28.92 33.68
CA SER A 175 -13.21 -30.05 33.40
C SER A 175 -12.52 -30.01 32.03
N GLY A 176 -12.79 -29.02 31.17
CA GLY A 176 -11.83 -28.58 30.13
C GLY A 176 -11.29 -29.66 29.17
N GLU A 177 -12.12 -30.57 28.67
CA GLU A 177 -11.73 -31.52 27.62
C GLU A 177 -12.67 -31.42 26.41
N VAL A 178 -12.19 -30.85 25.30
CA VAL A 178 -12.87 -30.91 23.99
C VAL A 178 -12.25 -32.03 23.17
N SER A 179 -12.92 -33.18 23.13
CA SER A 179 -12.52 -34.33 22.33
C SER A 179 -12.94 -34.13 20.87
N THR A 180 -11.96 -34.15 19.95
CA THR A 180 -12.20 -34.17 18.51
C THR A 180 -12.07 -35.61 18.02
N ALA A 181 -13.18 -36.28 17.76
CA ALA A 181 -13.18 -37.58 17.10
C ALA A 181 -12.99 -37.38 15.59
N SER A 182 -11.81 -37.73 15.07
CA SER A 182 -11.58 -38.03 13.64
C SER A 182 -12.01 -39.47 13.35
N PRO A 183 -12.67 -39.78 12.22
CA PRO A 183 -12.65 -41.12 11.66
C PRO A 183 -11.56 -41.26 10.59
N ALA A 184 -10.76 -42.32 10.71
CA ALA A 184 -9.78 -42.75 9.75
C ALA A 184 -10.38 -43.69 8.68
N ASN A 185 -9.77 -43.60 7.50
CA ASN A 185 -9.66 -44.46 6.31
C ASN A 185 -10.22 -45.91 6.36
N ASP A 186 -10.74 -46.39 5.22
CA ASP A 186 -10.16 -47.57 4.52
C ASP A 186 -10.82 -47.89 3.14
N THR A 187 -9.94 -48.06 2.14
CA THR A 187 -9.96 -48.99 0.98
C THR A 187 -11.19 -49.10 0.04
N ASN A 188 -11.02 -48.88 -1.28
CA ASN A 188 -10.88 -49.96 -2.30
C ASN A 188 -10.82 -49.44 -3.78
N THR A 189 -9.94 -50.05 -4.57
CA THR A 189 -9.94 -50.31 -6.04
C THR A 189 -10.66 -49.40 -7.04
N ALA A 190 -9.92 -48.89 -8.04
CA ALA A 190 -9.88 -49.41 -9.43
C ALA A 190 -9.28 -48.38 -10.42
N LYS A 191 -8.33 -48.85 -11.24
CA LYS A 191 -7.76 -48.15 -12.40
C LYS A 191 -8.83 -48.06 -13.50
N VAL A 192 -8.97 -46.90 -14.15
CA VAL A 192 -9.13 -46.81 -15.61
C VAL A 192 -8.47 -45.52 -16.09
N PHE A 193 -7.36 -45.67 -16.81
CA PHE A 193 -6.79 -44.65 -17.69
C PHE A 193 -7.67 -44.55 -18.94
N GLY A 194 -8.07 -43.34 -19.31
CA GLY A 194 -8.73 -43.04 -20.57
C GLY A 194 -7.96 -41.97 -21.33
N ASP A 195 -7.12 -42.40 -22.25
CA ASP A 195 -6.53 -41.57 -23.29
C ASP A 195 -7.61 -41.23 -24.33
N ILE A 196 -7.78 -39.95 -24.67
CA ILE A 196 -8.41 -39.54 -25.93
C ILE A 196 -7.44 -38.60 -26.64
N LYS A 197 -6.83 -39.16 -27.69
CA LYS A 197 -6.09 -38.44 -28.73
C LYS A 197 -7.07 -37.88 -29.76
N ASP A 198 -6.59 -36.83 -30.43
CA ASP A 198 -6.94 -36.41 -31.80
C ASP A 198 -8.37 -35.93 -32.09
N ILE A 199 -8.56 -34.60 -32.09
CA ILE A 199 -9.38 -33.94 -33.12
C ILE A 199 -8.71 -32.61 -33.50
N SER A 200 -8.01 -32.63 -34.63
CA SER A 200 -7.77 -31.48 -35.49
C SER A 200 -8.56 -31.69 -36.77
N PHE A 201 -9.48 -30.77 -37.08
CA PHE A 201 -9.78 -30.28 -38.42
C PHE A 201 -10.35 -28.87 -38.29
#